data_AF-A0A9W3EHZ2-F1
#
_entry.id   AF-A0A9W3EHZ2-F1
#
_cell.length_a   1.000
_cell.length_b   1.000
_cell.length_c   1.000
_cell.angle_alpha   90.00
_cell.angle_beta   90.00
_cell.angle_gamma   90.00
#
_symmetry.space_group_name_H-M   'P 1'
#
loop_
_entity.id
_entity.type
_entity.pdbx_description
1 polymer ?
#
loop_
_entity_poly.entity_id
_entity_poly.type
_entity_poly.pdbx_seq_one_letter_code
_entity_poly.pdbx_strand_id
1 'polypeptide(L)'
;MKESRALLLAALIWLCTCGLATGEDTNEIFMDFLQTLLVGSPEELYEGPLGQYNVNADAKAAMAELKSCIDGLQPMHKAELIKLLVQVLGSQDGS
;
A
#
# COMPACT_ATOMS: atom_id res chain seq x y z
N MET A 1 -20.55 -10.56 -1.25
CA MET A 1 -19.52 -9.83 -0.45
C MET A 1 -18.39 -10.71 0.13
N LYS A 2 -18.35 -12.03 -0.09
CA LYS A 2 -17.30 -12.92 0.44
C LYS A 2 -16.13 -13.13 -0.53
N GLU A 3 -16.44 -13.22 -1.83
CA GLU A 3 -15.49 -13.34 -2.94
C GLU A 3 -14.51 -12.14 -3.04
N SER A 4 -15.01 -10.93 -2.82
CA SER A 4 -14.21 -9.70 -2.91
C SER A 4 -13.07 -9.66 -1.90
N ARG A 5 -13.24 -10.25 -0.71
CA ARG A 5 -12.20 -10.30 0.32
C ARG A 5 -11.09 -11.28 -0.04
N ALA A 6 -11.45 -12.42 -0.63
CA ALA A 6 -10.46 -13.41 -1.09
C ALA A 6 -9.62 -12.84 -2.24
N LEU A 7 -10.26 -12.09 -3.16
CA LEU A 7 -9.57 -11.42 -4.26
C LEU A 7 -8.64 -10.29 -3.77
N LEU A 8 -9.09 -9.48 -2.81
CA LEU A 8 -8.25 -8.44 -2.20
C LEU A 8 -7.05 -9.04 -1.46
N LEU A 9 -7.24 -10.13 -0.71
CA LEU A 9 -6.15 -10.82 -0.03
C LEU A 9 -5.19 -11.47 -1.02
N ALA A 10 -5.70 -12.09 -2.09
CA ALA A 10 -4.86 -12.64 -3.15
C ALA A 10 -4.06 -11.55 -3.89
N ALA A 11 -4.67 -10.40 -4.16
CA ALA A 11 -3.98 -9.25 -4.77
C ALA A 11 -2.91 -8.68 -3.82
N LEU A 12 -3.19 -8.60 -2.52
CA LEU A 12 -2.24 -8.14 -1.51
C LEU A 12 -1.06 -9.11 -1.38
N ILE A 13 -1.33 -10.42 -1.33
CA ILE A 13 -0.30 -11.47 -1.32
C ILE A 13 0.54 -11.40 -2.59
N TRP A 14 -0.10 -11.25 -3.76
CA TRP A 14 0.59 -11.14 -5.03
C TRP A 14 1.49 -9.89 -5.10
N LEU A 15 1.01 -8.73 -4.63
CA LEU A 15 1.78 -7.50 -4.49
C LEU A 15 2.98 -7.69 -3.55
N CYS A 16 2.78 -8.33 -2.40
CA CYS A 16 3.84 -8.65 -1.45
C CYS A 16 4.88 -9.62 -2.03
N THR A 17 4.48 -10.59 -2.85
CA THR A 17 5.41 -11.59 -3.42
C THR A 17 6.12 -11.11 -4.69
N CYS A 18 5.50 -10.24 -5.49
CA CYS A 18 6.12 -9.70 -6.72
C CYS A 18 7.07 -8.54 -6.43
N GLY A 19 6.83 -7.76 -5.36
CA GLY A 19 7.75 -6.71 -4.93
C GLY A 19 9.10 -7.23 -4.39
N LEU A 20 9.17 -8.53 -4.05
CA LEU A 20 10.34 -9.15 -3.43
C LEU A 20 11.39 -9.66 -4.42
N ALA A 21 11.06 -9.71 -5.72
CA ALA A 21 11.92 -10.32 -6.75
C ALA A 21 12.82 -9.33 -7.52
N THR A 22 12.66 -8.01 -7.31
CA THR A 22 13.31 -6.97 -8.10
C THR A 22 14.13 -5.99 -7.25
N GLY A 23 15.10 -6.48 -6.49
CA GLY A 23 16.13 -5.64 -5.86
C GLY A 23 15.65 -4.68 -4.76
N GLU A 24 16.62 -4.11 -4.06
CA GLU A 24 16.48 -3.21 -2.90
C GLU A 24 15.49 -2.05 -3.18
N ASP A 25 15.54 -1.48 -4.39
CA ASP A 25 14.68 -0.39 -4.85
C ASP A 25 13.17 -0.74 -4.85
N THR A 26 12.79 -2.00 -5.12
CA THR A 26 11.35 -2.35 -5.17
C THR A 26 10.72 -2.44 -3.79
N ASN A 27 11.52 -2.82 -2.78
CA ASN A 27 11.05 -2.85 -1.40
C ASN A 27 10.86 -1.42 -0.89
N GLU A 28 11.80 -0.51 -1.18
CA GLU A 28 11.69 0.92 -0.86
C GLU A 28 10.44 1.56 -1.51
N ILE A 29 10.24 1.37 -2.81
CA ILE A 29 9.06 1.89 -3.53
C ILE A 29 7.76 1.34 -2.94
N PHE A 30 7.72 0.04 -2.62
CA PHE A 30 6.53 -0.59 -2.04
C PHE A 30 6.22 -0.05 -0.64
N MET A 31 7.26 0.19 0.16
CA MET A 31 7.11 0.76 1.49
C MET A 31 6.64 2.22 1.45
N ASP A 32 7.21 3.03 0.56
CA ASP A 32 6.75 4.41 0.31
C ASP A 32 5.30 4.45 -0.20
N PHE A 33 4.93 3.50 -1.06
CA PHE A 33 3.54 3.29 -1.47
C PHE A 33 2.63 3.00 -0.27
N LEU A 34 2.97 2.03 0.58
CA LEU A 34 2.15 1.67 1.75
C LEU A 34 2.06 2.82 2.75
N GLN A 35 3.15 3.54 2.99
CA GLN A 35 3.17 4.70 3.87
C GLN A 35 2.25 5.80 3.33
N THR A 36 2.43 6.19 2.07
CA THR A 36 1.61 7.22 1.44
C THR A 36 0.13 6.82 1.37
N LEU A 37 -0.16 5.53 1.17
CA LEU A 37 -1.52 5.00 1.20
C LEU A 37 -2.19 5.12 2.58
N LEU A 38 -1.44 4.88 3.66
CA LEU A 38 -1.98 4.94 5.03
C LEU A 38 -2.12 6.38 5.54
N VAL A 39 -1.14 7.25 5.31
CA VAL A 39 -1.11 8.59 5.93
C VAL A 39 -1.29 9.76 4.96
N GLY A 40 -1.05 9.56 3.67
CA GLY A 40 -1.14 10.60 2.64
C GLY A 40 -2.50 10.66 1.94
N SER A 41 -2.51 11.38 0.82
CA SER A 41 -3.62 11.61 -0.09
C SER A 41 -3.48 10.77 -1.39
N PRO A 42 -4.57 10.58 -2.15
CA PRO A 42 -4.49 10.02 -3.49
C PRO A 42 -3.52 10.78 -4.40
N GLU A 43 -3.50 12.11 -4.33
CA GLU A 43 -2.61 12.95 -5.11
C GLU A 43 -1.13 12.65 -4.80
N GLU A 44 -0.77 12.60 -3.51
CA GLU A 44 0.59 12.25 -3.08
C GLU A 44 1.00 10.84 -3.52
N LEU A 45 0.07 9.88 -3.57
CA LEU A 45 0.34 8.55 -4.12
C LEU A 45 0.75 8.61 -5.60
N TYR A 46 0.08 9.43 -6.41
CA TYR A 46 0.34 9.55 -7.85
C TYR A 46 1.51 10.45 -8.18
N GLU A 47 1.82 11.46 -7.37
CA GLU A 47 2.98 12.33 -7.57
C GLU A 47 4.26 11.71 -6.98
N GLY A 48 4.13 10.87 -5.95
CA GLY A 48 5.24 10.18 -5.30
C GLY A 48 5.45 8.76 -5.83
N PRO A 49 5.16 7.70 -5.05
CA PRO A 49 5.59 6.33 -5.33
C PRO A 49 5.03 5.76 -6.64
N LEU A 50 3.88 6.26 -7.11
CA LEU A 50 3.30 5.85 -8.38
C LEU A 50 3.66 6.76 -9.57
N GLY A 51 4.40 7.85 -9.37
CA GLY A 51 4.63 8.90 -10.38
C GLY A 51 5.39 8.42 -11.62
N GLN A 52 6.20 7.37 -11.50
CA GLN A 52 6.88 6.75 -12.63
C GLN A 52 5.99 5.80 -13.46
N TYR A 53 4.80 5.46 -12.97
CA TYR A 53 3.90 4.51 -13.62
C TYR A 53 2.77 5.21 -14.37
N ASN A 54 2.45 4.70 -15.54
CA ASN A 54 1.25 5.13 -16.27
C ASN A 54 -0.01 4.46 -15.69
N VAL A 55 -0.49 4.97 -14.56
CA VAL A 55 -1.69 4.44 -13.89
C VAL A 55 -2.94 4.81 -14.69
N ASN A 56 -3.62 3.79 -15.22
CA ASN A 56 -4.84 3.98 -16.01
C ASN A 56 -6.05 4.41 -15.16
N ALA A 57 -7.14 4.84 -15.82
CA ALA A 57 -8.32 5.39 -15.16
C ALA A 57 -8.99 4.40 -14.18
N ASP A 58 -9.10 3.13 -14.56
CA ASP A 58 -9.73 2.10 -13.73
C ASP A 58 -8.92 1.82 -12.46
N ALA A 59 -7.58 1.79 -12.58
CA ALA A 59 -6.69 1.66 -11.44
C ALA A 59 -6.79 2.88 -10.50
N LYS A 60 -6.94 4.08 -11.05
CA LYS A 60 -7.17 5.29 -10.22
C LYS A 60 -8.49 5.23 -9.48
N ALA A 61 -9.56 4.74 -10.12
CA ALA A 61 -10.85 4.55 -9.48
C ALA A 61 -10.77 3.50 -8.35
N ALA A 62 -10.12 2.36 -8.60
CA ALA A 62 -9.90 1.33 -7.59
C ALA A 62 -9.07 1.85 -6.39
N MET A 63 -8.06 2.67 -6.64
CA MET A 63 -7.25 3.28 -5.59
C MET A 63 -8.05 4.27 -4.74
N ALA A 64 -8.97 5.03 -5.34
CA ALA A 64 -9.86 5.93 -4.60
C ALA A 64 -10.79 5.14 -3.66
N GLU A 65 -11.35 4.02 -4.12
CA GLU A 65 -12.16 3.14 -3.26
C GLU A 65 -11.34 2.52 -2.12
N LEU A 66 -10.13 2.05 -2.42
CA LEU A 66 -9.20 1.52 -1.42
C LEU A 66 -8.88 2.57 -0.36
N LYS A 67 -8.56 3.80 -0.78
CA LYS A 67 -8.27 4.90 0.13
C LYS A 67 -9.48 5.26 0.98
N SER A 68 -10.68 5.30 0.40
CA SER A 68 -11.92 5.51 1.15
C SER A 68 -12.15 4.42 2.21
N CYS A 69 -11.81 3.16 1.91
CA CYS A 69 -11.89 2.07 2.90
C CYS A 69 -10.93 2.31 4.07
N ILE A 70 -9.70 2.74 3.78
CA ILE A 70 -8.67 3.02 4.80
C ILE A 70 -9.05 4.22 5.65
N ASP A 71 -9.54 5.29 5.03
CA ASP A 71 -9.97 6.50 5.75
C ASP A 71 -11.25 6.27 6.57
N GLY A 72 -12.07 5.29 6.20
CA GLY A 72 -13.22 4.82 6.97
C GLY A 72 -12.87 3.90 8.15
N LEU A 73 -11.60 3.52 8.33
CA LEU A 73 -11.20 2.71 9.49
C LEU A 73 -11.40 3.48 10.80
N GLN A 74 -11.74 2.76 11.87
CA GLN A 74 -11.69 3.34 13.20
C GLN A 74 -10.26 3.87 13.48
N PRO A 75 -10.11 5.06 14.09
CA PRO A 75 -8.79 5.67 14.30
C PRO A 75 -7.78 4.74 14.98
N MET A 76 -8.23 3.92 15.92
CA MET A 76 -7.40 2.92 16.60
C MET A 76 -6.83 1.88 15.63
N HIS A 77 -7.64 1.35 14.71
CA HIS A 77 -7.16 0.36 13.74
C HIS A 77 -6.18 0.97 12.75
N LYS A 78 -6.43 2.21 12.29
CA LYS A 78 -5.49 2.94 11.43
C LYS A 78 -4.15 3.16 12.13
N ALA A 79 -4.17 3.51 13.42
CA ALA A 79 -2.95 3.66 14.22
C ALA A 79 -2.17 2.34 14.38
N GLU A 80 -2.84 1.21 14.59
CA GLU A 80 -2.17 -0.10 14.67
C GLU A 80 -1.56 -0.54 13.33
N LEU A 81 -2.21 -0.23 12.19
CA LEU A 81 -1.61 -0.48 10.87
C LEU A 81 -0.34 0.34 10.65
N ILE A 82 -0.31 1.61 11.08
CA ILE A 82 0.90 2.45 11.01
C ILE A 82 2.02 1.86 11.89
N LYS A 83 1.70 1.42 13.11
CA LYS A 83 2.71 0.76 13.99
C LYS A 83 3.27 -0.50 13.37
N LEU A 84 2.42 -1.32 12.73
CA LEU A 84 2.86 -2.52 12.04
C LEU A 84 3.82 -2.17 10.90
N LEU A 85 3.50 -1.14 10.09
CA LEU A 85 4.38 -0.67 9.02
C LEU A 85 5.75 -0.24 9.57
N VAL A 86 5.78 0.54 10.65
CA VAL A 86 7.03 0.95 11.32
C VAL A 86 7.84 -0.25 11.80
N GLN A 87 7.21 -1.30 12.32
CA GLN A 87 7.92 -2.53 12.73
C GLN A 87 8.53 -3.28 11.54
N VAL A 88 7.80 -3.35 10.42
CA VAL A 88 8.31 -3.98 9.19
C VAL A 88 9.49 -3.20 8.62
N LEU A 89 9.47 -1.86 8.70
CA LEU A 89 10.57 -1.00 8.29
C LEU A 89 11.78 -1.10 9.23
N GLY A 90 11.58 -0.93 10.54
CA GLY A 90 12.67 -0.96 11.52
C GLY A 90 13.33 -2.33 11.71
N SER A 91 12.69 -3.40 11.22
CA SER A 91 13.30 -4.74 11.19
C SER A 91 14.30 -4.93 10.03
N GLN A 92 14.31 -4.02 9.04
CA GLN A 92 15.24 -4.07 7.90
C GLN A 92 16.61 -3.46 8.22
N ASP A 93 16.72 -2.58 9.22
CA ASP A 93 17.99 -1.95 9.63
C ASP A 93 18.93 -2.89 10.44
N GLY A 94 18.57 -4.16 10.58
CA GLY A 94 19.23 -5.13 11.45
C GLY A 94 19.81 -6.37 10.78
N SER A 95 19.99 -6.39 9.45
CA SER A 95 20.54 -7.54 8.73
C SER A 95 21.71 -7.22 7.80
#